data_AF-A0A3M2AS44-F1
#
_entry.id   AF-A0A3M2AS44-F1
#
_cell.length_a   1.000
_cell.length_b   1.000
_cell.length_c   1.000
_cell.angle_alpha   90.00
_cell.angle_beta   90.00
_cell.angle_gamma   90.00
#
_symmetry.space_group_name_H-M   'P 1'
#
loop_
_entity.id
_entity.type
_entity.pdbx_description
1 polymer ?
#
loop_
_entity_poly.entity_id
_entity_poly.type
_entity_poly.pdbx_seq_one_letter_code
_entity_poly.pdbx_strand_id
1 'polypeptide(L)'
;MLLLYIFLGLLLGFTFVELTHRFLRLNMGFYFVSLPAKLLVFAFALYGCYAYGGLGSLIACLISFMVGFFITVWLKGVIQGGRAKDT
;
A
#
# COMPACT_ATOMS: atom_id res chain seq x y z
N MET A 1 8.64 0.02 -20.10
CA MET A 1 7.47 -0.70 -19.54
C MET A 1 7.70 -1.18 -18.12
N LEU A 2 8.75 -1.97 -17.83
CA LEU A 2 9.04 -2.47 -16.47
C LEU A 2 9.08 -1.38 -15.38
N LEU A 3 9.73 -0.27 -15.70
CA LEU A 3 9.85 0.92 -14.85
C LEU A 3 8.49 1.51 -14.45
N LEU A 4 7.50 1.44 -15.35
CA LEU A 4 6.15 1.93 -15.12
C LEU A 4 5.40 1.04 -14.10
N TYR A 5 5.58 -0.28 -14.17
CA TYR A 5 5.01 -1.22 -13.19
C TYR A 5 5.64 -1.10 -11.80
N ILE A 6 6.94 -0.76 -11.73
CA ILE A 6 7.65 -0.46 -10.47
C ILE A 6 7.03 0.77 -9.79
N PHE A 7 6.85 1.86 -10.53
CA PHE A 7 6.18 3.06 -9.99
C PHE A 7 4.73 2.78 -9.57
N LEU A 8 4.00 1.98 -10.36
CA LEU A 8 2.64 1.58 -10.01
C LEU A 8 2.60 0.83 -8.67
N GLY A 9 3.46 -0.19 -8.51
CA GLY A 9 3.54 -0.99 -7.29
C GLY A 9 3.89 -0.16 -6.06
N LEU A 10 4.87 0.74 -6.19
CA LEU A 10 5.24 1.70 -5.14
C LEU A 10 4.04 2.58 -4.72
N LEU A 11 3.36 3.18 -5.69
CA LEU A 11 2.22 4.07 -5.44
C LEU A 11 1.05 3.32 -4.78
N LEU A 12 0.81 2.07 -5.17
CA LEU A 12 -0.14 1.17 -4.51
C LEU A 12 0.26 0.91 -3.06
N GLY A 13 1.54 0.68 -2.77
CA GLY A 13 2.04 0.51 -1.41
C GLY A 13 1.77 1.73 -0.52
N PHE A 14 2.10 2.93 -1.02
CA PHE A 14 1.86 4.19 -0.31
C PHE A 14 0.37 4.43 -0.04
N THR A 15 -0.45 4.34 -1.09
CA THR A 15 -1.90 4.60 -0.97
C THR A 15 -2.57 3.60 -0.04
N PHE A 16 -2.18 2.32 -0.10
CA PHE A 16 -2.71 1.27 0.79
C PHE A 16 -2.48 1.59 2.28
N VAL A 17 -1.26 1.98 2.64
CA VAL A 17 -0.90 2.34 4.02
C VAL A 17 -1.59 3.64 4.44
N GLU A 18 -1.67 4.62 3.55
CA GLU A 18 -2.30 5.91 3.88
C GLU A 18 -3.81 5.78 4.11
N LEU A 19 -4.51 5.07 3.23
CA LEU A 19 -5.92 4.72 3.40
C LEU A 19 -6.13 3.95 4.70
N THR A 20 -5.31 2.92 4.94
CA THR A 20 -5.39 2.12 6.18
C THR A 20 -5.30 3.00 7.42
N HIS A 21 -4.35 3.92 7.48
CA HIS A 21 -4.16 4.82 8.62
C HIS A 21 -5.32 5.79 8.81
N ARG A 22 -5.86 6.37 7.72
CA ARG A 22 -7.04 7.28 7.81
C ARG A 22 -8.27 6.56 8.36
N PHE A 23 -8.53 5.34 7.89
CA PHE A 23 -9.69 4.56 8.35
C PHE A 23 -9.52 4.08 9.80
N LEU A 24 -8.30 3.71 10.21
CA LEU A 24 -8.01 3.34 11.60
C LEU A 24 -8.24 4.51 12.57
N ARG A 25 -7.94 5.74 12.17
CA ARG A 25 -8.24 6.95 12.97
C ARG A 25 -9.73 7.25 13.11
N LEU A 26 -10.56 6.86 12.13
CA LEU A 26 -11.98 7.18 12.12
C LEU A 26 -12.80 6.21 12.98
N ASN A 27 -12.60 4.89 12.82
CA ASN A 27 -13.15 3.84 13.69
C ASN A 27 -12.60 2.46 13.29
N MET A 28 -12.36 1.57 14.26
CA MET A 28 -12.00 0.16 13.98
C MET A 28 -13.06 -0.55 13.13
N GLY A 29 -14.34 -0.26 13.34
CA GLY A 29 -15.44 -0.86 12.55
C GLY A 29 -15.39 -0.49 11.06
N PHE A 30 -15.11 0.77 10.73
CA PHE A 30 -14.98 1.23 9.35
C PHE A 30 -13.72 0.70 8.67
N TYR A 31 -12.67 0.39 9.45
CA TYR A 31 -11.49 -0.29 8.92
C TYR A 31 -11.85 -1.68 8.38
N PHE A 32 -12.56 -2.52 9.15
CA PHE A 32 -12.95 -3.86 8.71
C PHE A 32 -13.87 -3.86 7.49
N VAL A 33 -14.80 -2.91 7.41
CA VAL A 33 -15.71 -2.77 6.25
C VAL A 33 -14.96 -2.31 5.00
N SER A 34 -13.97 -1.42 5.14
CA SER A 34 -13.18 -0.91 4.01
C SER A 34 -12.06 -1.85 3.54
N LEU A 35 -11.67 -2.82 4.38
CA LEU A 35 -10.60 -3.78 4.09
C LEU A 35 -10.84 -4.65 2.84
N PRO A 36 -12.02 -5.28 2.65
CA PRO A 36 -12.27 -6.08 1.45
C PRO A 36 -12.20 -5.24 0.18
N ALA A 37 -12.73 -4.01 0.18
CA ALA A 37 -12.66 -3.12 -0.98
C ALA A 37 -11.20 -2.76 -1.35
N LYS A 38 -10.34 -2.52 -0.36
CA LYS A 38 -8.91 -2.23 -0.60
C LYS A 38 -8.16 -3.43 -1.17
N LEU A 39 -8.41 -4.63 -0.63
CA LEU A 39 -7.83 -5.86 -1.16
C LEU A 39 -8.29 -6.13 -2.61
N LEU A 40 -9.54 -5.78 -2.92
CA LEU A 40 -10.07 -5.91 -4.27
C LEU A 40 -9.37 -4.98 -5.26
N VAL A 41 -9.17 -3.71 -4.89
CA VAL A 41 -8.39 -2.74 -5.69
C VAL A 41 -6.95 -3.21 -5.88
N PHE A 42 -6.33 -3.75 -4.83
CA PHE A 42 -4.99 -4.33 -4.90
C PHE A 42 -4.92 -5.53 -5.85
N ALA A 43 -5.87 -6.46 -5.75
CA ALA A 43 -5.94 -7.63 -6.63
C ALA A 43 -6.12 -7.22 -8.10
N PHE A 44 -6.99 -6.23 -8.38
CA PHE A 44 -7.14 -5.69 -9.73
C PHE A 44 -5.86 -5.08 -10.28
N ALA A 45 -5.13 -4.33 -9.45
CA ALA A 45 -3.88 -3.73 -9.87
C ALA A 45 -2.79 -4.78 -10.18
N LEU A 46 -2.67 -5.82 -9.35
CA LEU A 46 -1.75 -6.93 -9.61
C LEU A 46 -2.13 -7.70 -10.88
N TYR A 47 -3.43 -7.93 -11.08
CA TYR A 47 -3.92 -8.54 -12.31
C TYR A 47 -3.59 -7.69 -13.52
N GLY A 48 -3.72 -6.36 -13.44
CA GLY A 48 -3.27 -5.43 -14.48
C GLY A 48 -1.77 -5.56 -14.76
N CYS A 49 -0.93 -5.52 -13.71
CA CYS A 49 0.52 -5.72 -13.84
C CYS A 49 0.86 -7.05 -14.54
N TYR A 50 0.11 -8.12 -14.29
CA TYR A 50 0.26 -9.40 -14.97
C TYR A 50 -0.23 -9.39 -16.42
N ALA A 51 -1.44 -8.91 -16.67
CA ALA A 51 -2.09 -8.96 -17.97
C ALA A 51 -1.34 -8.13 -19.03
N TYR A 52 -0.80 -6.97 -18.65
CA TYR A 52 -0.10 -6.06 -19.58
C TYR A 52 1.41 -6.29 -19.67
N GLY A 53 2.02 -6.97 -18.71
CA GLY A 53 3.49 -7.07 -18.60
C GLY A 53 4.05 -8.47 -18.38
N GLY A 54 3.19 -9.48 -18.25
CA GLY A 54 3.58 -10.86 -17.97
C GLY A 54 4.12 -11.07 -16.55
N LEU A 55 4.74 -12.23 -16.35
CA LEU A 55 5.10 -12.74 -15.02
C LEU A 55 6.21 -11.90 -14.33
N GLY A 56 7.19 -11.42 -15.10
CA GLY A 56 8.26 -10.55 -14.57
C GLY A 56 7.75 -9.19 -14.10
N SER A 57 6.74 -8.64 -14.77
CA SER A 57 6.13 -7.35 -14.39
C SER A 57 5.25 -7.49 -13.14
N LEU A 58 4.56 -8.63 -12.98
CA LEU A 58 3.85 -8.95 -11.74
C LEU A 58 4.82 -9.01 -10.55
N ILE A 59 5.95 -9.71 -10.69
CA ILE A 59 6.96 -9.81 -9.61
C ILE A 59 7.51 -8.44 -9.26
N ALA A 60 7.89 -7.63 -10.27
CA ALA A 60 8.38 -6.27 -10.05
C ALA A 60 7.35 -5.40 -9.30
N CYS A 61 6.08 -5.47 -9.73
CA CYS A 61 4.96 -4.74 -9.12
C CYS A 61 4.74 -5.17 -7.65
N LEU A 62 4.85 -6.47 -7.35
CA LEU A 62 4.77 -7.03 -5.99
C LEU A 62 5.92 -6.57 -5.08
N ILE A 63 7.17 -6.65 -5.57
CA ILE A 63 8.34 -6.21 -4.82
C ILE A 63 8.27 -4.71 -4.53
N SER A 64 7.94 -3.89 -5.53
CA SER A 64 7.78 -2.45 -5.35
C SER A 64 6.65 -2.09 -4.39
N PHE A 65 5.55 -2.84 -4.41
CA PHE A 65 4.49 -2.72 -3.41
C PHE A 65 4.99 -3.00 -1.99
N MET A 66 5.71 -4.11 -1.77
CA MET A 66 6.25 -4.42 -0.44
C MET A 66 7.20 -3.32 0.03
N VAL A 67 8.10 -2.86 -0.84
CA VAL A 67 9.03 -1.77 -0.53
C VAL A 67 8.27 -0.49 -0.16
N GLY A 68 7.31 -0.05 -0.98
CA GLY A 68 6.48 1.13 -0.70
C GLY A 68 5.68 0.99 0.59
N PHE A 69 5.12 -0.18 0.85
CA PHE A 69 4.39 -0.49 2.08
C PHE A 69 5.30 -0.31 3.31
N PHE A 70 6.47 -0.97 3.34
CA PHE A 70 7.40 -0.88 4.47
C PHE A 70 7.95 0.52 4.68
N ILE A 71 8.32 1.23 3.60
CA ILE A 71 8.79 2.62 3.68
C ILE A 71 7.71 3.49 4.32
N THR A 72 6.45 3.38 3.89
CA THR A 72 5.36 4.20 4.41
C THR A 72 5.02 3.87 5.86
N VAL A 73 5.00 2.58 6.21
CA VAL A 73 4.80 2.13 7.59
C VAL A 73 5.90 2.65 8.49
N TRP A 74 7.17 2.54 8.06
CA TRP A 74 8.31 3.01 8.84
C TRP A 74 8.30 4.53 9.00
N LEU A 75 8.06 5.29 7.93
CA LEU A 75 7.92 6.75 7.98
C LEU A 75 6.81 7.16 8.97
N LYS A 76 5.62 6.55 8.88
CA LYS A 76 4.52 6.84 9.82
C LYS A 76 4.83 6.40 11.25
N GLY A 77 5.50 5.27 11.42
CA GLY A 77 5.96 4.77 12.72
C GLY A 77 6.96 5.71 13.38
N VAL A 78 7.92 6.23 12.64
CA VAL A 78 8.89 7.24 13.12
C VAL A 78 8.20 8.56 13.46
N ILE A 79 7.28 9.04 12.61
CA ILE A 79 6.56 10.29 12.85
C ILE A 79 5.61 10.18 14.06
N GLN A 80 4.98 9.02 14.29
CA GLN A 80 4.09 8.81 15.44
C GLN A 80 4.84 8.44 16.73
N GLY A 81 5.98 7.75 16.64
CA GLY A 81 6.84 7.43 17.78
C GLY A 81 7.73 8.61 18.24
N GLY A 82 7.99 9.57 17.35
CA GLY A 82 8.72 10.81 17.65
C GLY A 82 7.87 11.93 18.25
N ARG A 83 6.53 11.79 18.29
CA ARG A 83 5.70 12.62 19.16
C ARG A 83 5.91 12.10 20.58
N ALA A 84 6.80 12.78 21.31
CA ALA A 84 6.78 12.75 22.77
C ALA A 84 5.32 12.87 23.19
N LYS A 85 4.84 11.82 23.85
CA LYS A 85 3.55 11.83 24.50
C LYS A 85 3.75 12.76 25.68
N ASP A 86 3.49 14.05 25.47
CA ASP A 86 3.40 15.04 26.54
C ASP A 86 2.17 14.63 27.38
N THR A 87 2.41 13.69 28.28
CA THR A 87 1.59 13.33 29.44
C THR A 87 2.44 13.55 30.67
#